data_AF-A0A1Y5EC99-F1
#
_entry.id   AF-A0A1Y5EC99-F1
#
_cell.length_a   1.000
_cell.length_b   1.000
_cell.length_c   1.000
_cell.angle_alpha   90.00
_cell.angle_beta   90.00
_cell.angle_gamma   90.00
#
_symmetry.space_group_name_H-M   'P 1'
#
loop_
_entity.id
_entity.type
_entity.pdbx_description
1 polymer ?
#
loop_
_entity_poly.entity_id
_entity_poly.type
_entity_poly.pdbx_seq_one_letter_code
_entity_poly.pdbx_strand_id
1 'polypeptide(L)'
;MAQRIKSAGATTYAYHDLPAMRYEIARAGINLCTSPSEIAGKTAAGIIILMLRNAEDVDTVLQGEASLMEHLAAGTLIIDMGQTAVVDTKNYATLARSKGARWLDAPMNGDEAAADKGALEIIVGGRTEDYERALPILQCLAHKVSHEGDIGAGQSQVLALQN
;
A
#
# COMPACT_ATOMS: atom_id res chain seq x y z
N MET A 1 -9.89 -5.78 -1.43
CA MET A 1 -9.17 -5.08 -0.32
C MET A 1 -9.77 -3.72 0.09
N ALA A 2 -9.78 -2.69 -0.77
CA ALA A 2 -10.26 -1.35 -0.39
C ALA A 2 -11.69 -1.33 0.21
N GLN A 3 -12.57 -2.19 -0.31
CA GLN A 3 -13.92 -2.39 0.24
C GLN A 3 -13.92 -2.85 1.70
N ARG A 4 -13.00 -3.75 2.10
CA ARG A 4 -12.89 -4.23 3.48
C ARG A 4 -12.42 -3.12 4.43
N ILE A 5 -11.42 -2.35 4.01
CA ILE A 5 -10.94 -1.19 4.77
C ILE A 5 -12.06 -0.17 4.97
N LYS A 6 -12.85 0.09 3.92
CA LYS A 6 -14.05 0.94 4.03
C LYS A 6 -15.08 0.33 5.00
N SER A 7 -15.40 -0.96 4.89
CA SER A 7 -16.36 -1.64 5.76
C SER A 7 -15.93 -1.67 7.23
N ALA A 8 -14.62 -1.58 7.50
CA ALA A 8 -14.06 -1.41 8.85
C ALA A 8 -14.21 0.02 9.41
N GLY A 9 -14.77 0.96 8.63
CA GLY A 9 -15.09 2.32 9.07
C GLY A 9 -14.11 3.39 8.62
N ALA A 10 -13.10 3.07 7.82
CA ALA A 10 -12.16 4.06 7.31
C ALA A 10 -12.79 4.95 6.22
N THR A 11 -12.45 6.24 6.24
CA THR A 11 -12.67 7.13 5.08
C THR A 11 -11.71 6.73 3.97
N THR A 12 -12.23 6.00 2.98
CA THR A 12 -11.40 5.42 1.92
C THR A 12 -11.51 6.23 0.64
N TYR A 13 -10.35 6.56 0.07
CA TYR A 13 -10.18 7.07 -1.29
C TYR A 13 -9.47 6.01 -2.12
N ALA A 14 -9.81 5.88 -3.40
CA ALA A 14 -9.14 4.93 -4.28
C ALA A 14 -9.01 5.47 -5.71
N TYR A 15 -7.96 5.02 -6.38
CA TYR A 15 -7.67 5.27 -7.78
C TYR A 15 -7.30 3.94 -8.44
N HIS A 16 -7.68 3.79 -9.71
CA HIS A 16 -7.22 2.70 -10.57
C HIS A 16 -7.18 3.21 -12.01
N ASP A 17 -6.17 2.82 -12.78
CA ASP A 17 -6.03 3.17 -14.20
C ASP A 17 -7.13 2.56 -15.09
N LEU A 18 -7.61 1.34 -14.80
CA LEU A 18 -8.65 0.64 -15.55
C LEU A 18 -10.06 1.23 -15.33
N PRO A 19 -10.78 1.62 -16.41
CA PRO A 19 -12.14 2.16 -16.31
C PRO A 19 -13.14 1.23 -15.60
N ALA A 20 -13.06 -0.08 -15.83
CA ALA A 20 -13.93 -1.06 -15.17
C ALA A 20 -13.73 -1.06 -13.64
N MET A 21 -12.50 -0.93 -13.18
CA MET A 21 -12.20 -0.88 -11.74
C MET A 21 -12.66 0.43 -11.10
N ARG A 22 -12.58 1.55 -11.81
CA ARG A 22 -13.14 2.83 -11.34
C ARG A 22 -14.64 2.73 -11.10
N TYR A 23 -15.36 2.04 -11.99
CA TYR A 23 -16.79 1.78 -11.83
C TYR A 23 -17.09 0.94 -10.57
N GLU A 24 -16.34 -0.15 -10.36
CA GLU A 24 -16.51 -1.00 -9.17
C GLU A 24 -16.15 -0.27 -7.86
N ILE A 25 -15.13 0.58 -7.87
CA ILE A 25 -14.78 1.46 -6.74
C ILE A 25 -15.95 2.39 -6.41
N ALA A 26 -16.51 3.07 -7.42
CA ALA A 26 -17.64 3.99 -7.23
C ALA A 26 -18.90 3.24 -6.74
N ARG A 27 -19.19 2.08 -7.30
CA ARG A 27 -20.32 1.23 -6.87
C ARG A 27 -20.20 0.74 -5.44
N ALA A 28 -18.98 0.49 -4.98
CA ALA A 28 -18.71 0.17 -3.59
C ALA A 28 -18.83 1.38 -2.65
N GLY A 29 -19.16 2.57 -3.19
CA GLY A 29 -19.26 3.83 -2.46
C GLY A 29 -17.93 4.28 -1.84
N ILE A 30 -16.80 3.91 -2.46
CA ILE A 30 -15.48 4.42 -2.11
C ILE A 30 -15.31 5.76 -2.84
N ASN A 31 -14.64 6.72 -2.21
CA ASN A 31 -14.39 8.02 -2.84
C ASN A 31 -13.39 7.83 -4.00
N LEU A 32 -13.89 7.90 -5.24
CA LEU A 32 -13.07 7.73 -6.43
C LEU A 32 -12.23 8.98 -6.68
N CYS A 33 -10.92 8.81 -6.79
CA CYS A 33 -9.99 9.82 -7.26
C CYS A 33 -9.61 9.59 -8.72
N THR A 34 -9.10 10.64 -9.36
CA THR A 34 -8.72 10.67 -10.77
C THR A 34 -7.23 10.48 -11.00
N SER A 35 -6.41 10.61 -9.96
CA SER A 35 -4.97 10.40 -10.01
C SER A 35 -4.38 10.01 -8.66
N PRO A 36 -3.16 9.47 -8.62
CA PRO A 36 -2.41 9.30 -7.39
C PRO A 36 -2.17 10.63 -6.64
N SER A 37 -1.84 11.71 -7.34
CA SER A 37 -1.67 13.06 -6.77
C SER A 37 -2.91 13.52 -5.98
N GLU A 38 -4.11 13.22 -6.48
CA GLU A 38 -5.35 13.51 -5.76
C GLU A 38 -5.48 12.69 -4.46
N ILE A 39 -5.10 11.41 -4.46
CA ILE A 39 -5.09 10.56 -3.25
C ILE A 39 -4.18 11.18 -2.19
N ALA A 40 -2.97 11.61 -2.58
CA ALA A 40 -2.03 12.24 -1.66
C ALA A 40 -2.62 13.53 -1.05
N GLY A 41 -3.24 14.38 -1.87
CA GLY A 41 -3.89 15.62 -1.41
C GLY A 41 -5.07 15.39 -0.45
N LYS A 42 -5.83 14.30 -0.62
CA LYS A 42 -7.01 14.00 0.23
C LYS A 42 -6.66 13.31 1.55
N THR A 43 -5.50 12.68 1.64
CA THR A 43 -5.12 11.86 2.81
C THR A 43 -4.27 12.61 3.84
N ALA A 44 -3.60 13.71 3.48
CA ALA A 44 -2.98 14.70 4.38
C ALA A 44 -2.30 14.12 5.63
N ALA A 45 -1.30 13.26 5.45
CA ALA A 45 -0.55 12.51 6.48
C ALA A 45 -1.23 11.23 7.01
N GLY A 46 -2.21 10.69 6.29
CA GLY A 46 -2.83 9.39 6.55
C GLY A 46 -1.98 8.18 6.12
N ILE A 47 -2.66 7.09 5.79
CA ILE A 47 -2.08 5.85 5.27
C ILE A 47 -2.47 5.71 3.79
N ILE A 48 -1.49 5.40 2.93
CA ILE A 48 -1.69 5.11 1.51
C ILE A 48 -1.22 3.68 1.26
N ILE A 49 -2.08 2.84 0.68
CA ILE A 49 -1.73 1.47 0.32
C ILE A 49 -1.49 1.42 -1.18
N LEU A 50 -0.37 0.83 -1.59
CA LEU A 50 -0.09 0.45 -2.96
C LEU A 50 -0.34 -1.05 -3.12
N MET A 51 -1.17 -1.40 -4.09
CA MET A 51 -1.32 -2.78 -4.56
C MET A 51 -1.14 -2.76 -6.08
N LEU A 52 0.12 -2.93 -6.50
CA LEU A 52 0.56 -2.77 -7.88
C LEU A 52 1.31 -4.02 -8.34
N ARG A 53 1.39 -4.25 -9.65
CA ARG A 53 1.86 -5.53 -10.20
C ARG A 53 3.37 -5.66 -10.23
N ASN A 54 4.08 -4.55 -10.41
CA ASN A 54 5.52 -4.52 -10.62
C ASN A 54 6.11 -3.15 -10.26
N ALA A 55 7.44 -3.05 -10.34
CA ALA A 55 8.17 -1.82 -10.06
C ALA A 55 7.79 -0.66 -11.01
N GLU A 56 7.52 -0.93 -12.29
CA GLU A 56 7.15 0.11 -13.27
C GLU A 56 5.81 0.80 -12.91
N ASP A 57 4.83 0.03 -12.45
CA ASP A 57 3.56 0.57 -11.93
C ASP A 57 3.82 1.44 -10.67
N VAL A 58 4.71 0.98 -9.77
CA VAL A 58 5.08 1.74 -8.56
C VAL A 58 5.78 3.05 -8.93
N ASP A 59 6.74 3.00 -9.84
CA ASP A 59 7.43 4.19 -10.35
C ASP A 59 6.46 5.18 -11.00
N THR A 60 5.52 4.70 -11.79
CA THR A 60 4.50 5.53 -12.42
C THR A 60 3.63 6.23 -11.37
N VAL A 61 3.19 5.49 -10.35
CA VAL A 61 2.35 6.04 -9.26
C VAL A 61 3.13 7.02 -8.38
N LEU A 62 4.41 6.77 -8.12
CA LEU A 62 5.25 7.62 -7.29
C LEU A 62 5.80 8.84 -8.03
N GLN A 63 6.17 8.72 -9.29
CA GLN A 63 6.99 9.72 -10.00
C GLN A 63 6.47 10.12 -11.38
N GLY A 64 5.43 9.46 -11.88
CA GLY A 64 4.79 9.80 -13.15
C GLY A 64 4.02 11.12 -13.13
N GLU A 65 3.25 11.35 -14.19
CA GLU A 65 2.33 12.50 -14.27
C GLU A 65 1.21 12.37 -13.22
N ALA A 66 0.90 13.46 -12.53
CA ALA A 66 -0.09 13.47 -11.45
C ALA A 66 0.23 12.40 -10.39
N SER A 67 1.51 12.32 -9.99
CA SER A 67 2.02 11.31 -9.07
C SER A 67 1.76 11.61 -7.60
N LEU A 68 1.90 10.57 -6.75
CA LEU A 68 1.81 10.72 -5.30
C LEU A 68 2.77 11.78 -4.77
N MET A 69 4.00 11.84 -5.30
CA MET A 69 5.08 12.69 -4.76
C MET A 69 4.84 14.19 -4.95
N GLU A 70 3.91 14.60 -5.81
CA GLU A 70 3.51 15.99 -6.01
C GLU A 70 2.85 16.59 -4.75
N HIS A 71 1.95 15.83 -4.12
CA HIS A 71 1.16 16.27 -2.96
C HIS A 71 1.36 15.39 -1.72
N LEU A 72 2.41 14.56 -1.69
CA LEU A 72 2.69 13.69 -0.55
C LEU A 72 3.03 14.52 0.69
N ALA A 73 2.15 14.47 1.69
CA ALA A 73 2.34 15.18 2.94
C ALA A 73 3.36 14.46 3.84
N ALA A 74 4.16 15.25 4.58
CA ALA A 74 5.00 14.72 5.65
C ALA A 74 4.13 13.99 6.69
N GLY A 75 4.64 12.89 7.24
CA GLY A 75 3.90 12.02 8.15
C GLY A 75 2.98 11.01 7.47
N THR A 76 2.82 11.05 6.14
CA THR A 76 2.13 9.98 5.40
C THR A 76 2.88 8.66 5.56
N LEU A 77 2.14 7.57 5.79
CA LEU A 77 2.69 6.22 5.78
C LEU A 77 2.25 5.51 4.49
N ILE A 78 3.20 5.17 3.63
CA ILE A 78 2.96 4.36 2.44
C ILE A 78 3.21 2.88 2.79
N ILE A 79 2.27 2.03 2.44
CA ILE A 79 2.35 0.57 2.59
C ILE A 79 2.34 -0.05 1.20
N ASP A 80 3.47 -0.59 0.75
CA ASP A 80 3.55 -1.33 -0.50
C ASP A 80 3.27 -2.81 -0.26
N MET A 81 2.10 -3.25 -0.71
CA MET A 81 1.65 -4.64 -0.59
C MET A 81 1.93 -5.46 -1.85
N GLY A 82 2.50 -4.84 -2.89
CA GLY A 82 2.98 -5.55 -4.08
C GLY A 82 4.27 -6.33 -3.80
N GLN A 83 4.70 -7.09 -4.80
CA GLN A 83 6.00 -7.76 -4.78
C GLN A 83 6.97 -6.95 -5.65
N THR A 84 7.99 -6.37 -5.02
CA THR A 84 9.07 -5.61 -5.67
C THR A 84 10.42 -6.13 -5.21
N ALA A 85 11.49 -5.84 -5.97
CA ALA A 85 12.81 -6.23 -5.51
C ALA A 85 13.19 -5.46 -4.24
N VAL A 86 13.97 -6.09 -3.36
CA VAL A 86 14.43 -5.49 -2.09
C VAL A 86 15.15 -4.15 -2.32
N VAL A 87 15.90 -4.04 -3.43
CA VAL A 87 16.59 -2.80 -3.81
C VAL A 87 15.61 -1.68 -4.17
N ASP A 88 14.55 -1.99 -4.92
CA ASP A 88 13.54 -1.01 -5.32
C ASP A 88 12.75 -0.52 -4.11
N THR A 89 12.31 -1.44 -3.24
CA THR A 89 11.67 -1.10 -1.96
C THR A 89 12.51 -0.10 -1.14
N LYS A 90 13.84 -0.32 -1.04
CA LYS A 90 14.73 0.60 -0.31
C LYS A 90 14.87 1.96 -1.01
N ASN A 91 14.85 1.98 -2.34
CA ASN A 91 14.84 3.22 -3.13
C ASN A 91 13.54 4.00 -2.91
N TYR A 92 12.39 3.34 -2.97
CA TYR A 92 11.08 3.96 -2.71
C TYR A 92 10.97 4.51 -1.28
N ALA A 93 11.47 3.76 -0.29
CA ALA A 93 11.52 4.25 1.09
C ALA A 93 12.40 5.51 1.24
N THR A 94 13.50 5.59 0.49
CA THR A 94 14.36 6.80 0.46
C THR A 94 13.66 7.96 -0.24
N LEU A 95 12.95 7.70 -1.34
CA LEU A 95 12.16 8.69 -2.06
C LEU A 95 11.05 9.25 -1.17
N ALA A 96 10.23 8.41 -0.54
CA ALA A 96 9.18 8.83 0.38
C ALA A 96 9.74 9.66 1.55
N ARG A 97 10.88 9.24 2.12
CA ARG A 97 11.55 9.96 3.20
C ARG A 97 11.98 11.38 2.80
N SER A 98 12.30 11.62 1.53
CA SER A 98 12.65 12.97 1.03
C SER A 98 11.50 13.98 1.14
N LYS A 99 10.24 13.50 1.23
CA LYS A 99 9.04 14.31 1.47
C LYS A 99 8.58 14.27 2.95
N GLY A 100 9.36 13.67 3.83
CA GLY A 100 8.98 13.46 5.23
C GLY A 100 7.94 12.35 5.43
N ALA A 101 7.67 11.51 4.42
CA ALA A 101 6.82 10.35 4.53
C ALA A 101 7.58 9.11 5.00
N ARG A 102 6.84 8.06 5.34
CA ARG A 102 7.33 6.74 5.78
C ARG A 102 6.90 5.66 4.79
N TRP A 103 7.60 4.54 4.83
CA TRP A 103 7.37 3.40 3.94
C TRP A 103 7.38 2.11 4.75
N LEU A 104 6.50 1.18 4.40
CA LEU A 104 6.55 -0.23 4.78
C LEU A 104 6.46 -1.05 3.51
N ASP A 105 7.33 -2.05 3.36
CA ASP A 105 7.02 -3.18 2.49
C ASP A 105 6.18 -4.18 3.27
N ALA A 106 5.03 -4.55 2.73
CA ALA A 106 4.08 -5.47 3.34
C ALA A 106 3.55 -6.47 2.30
N PRO A 107 4.44 -7.17 1.57
CA PRO A 107 4.02 -8.18 0.61
C PRO A 107 3.15 -9.24 1.29
N MET A 108 2.26 -9.81 0.49
CA MET A 108 1.27 -10.75 0.96
C MET A 108 1.40 -12.11 0.28
N ASN A 109 0.91 -13.13 0.98
CA ASN A 109 0.60 -14.44 0.44
C ASN A 109 -0.92 -14.66 0.51
N GLY A 110 -1.48 -15.29 -0.52
CA GLY A 110 -2.92 -15.49 -0.70
C GLY A 110 -3.39 -15.03 -2.08
N ASP A 111 -4.54 -15.56 -2.50
CA ASP A 111 -5.20 -15.22 -3.76
C ASP A 111 -6.30 -14.16 -3.57
N GLU A 112 -7.00 -13.83 -4.65
CA GLU A 112 -8.13 -12.91 -4.63
C GLU A 112 -9.22 -13.35 -3.64
N ALA A 113 -9.50 -14.66 -3.55
CA ALA A 113 -10.48 -15.20 -2.62
C ALA A 113 -10.06 -15.02 -1.15
N ALA A 114 -8.77 -15.14 -0.84
CA ALA A 114 -8.22 -14.83 0.46
C ALA A 114 -8.32 -13.32 0.75
N ALA A 115 -8.01 -12.45 -0.22
CA ALA A 115 -8.14 -11.00 -0.09
C ALA A 115 -9.58 -10.55 0.21
N ASP A 116 -10.57 -11.18 -0.42
CA ASP A 116 -11.99 -10.90 -0.19
C ASP A 116 -12.45 -11.31 1.20
N LYS A 117 -11.97 -12.45 1.68
CA LYS A 117 -12.27 -12.96 3.03
C LYS A 117 -11.46 -12.25 4.13
N GLY A 118 -10.46 -11.45 3.76
CA GLY A 118 -9.52 -10.85 4.71
C GLY A 118 -8.65 -11.91 5.37
N ALA A 119 -8.29 -12.92 4.61
CA ALA A 119 -7.55 -14.09 5.05
C ALA A 119 -6.14 -14.13 4.45
N LEU A 120 -5.60 -12.99 4.01
CA LEU A 120 -4.21 -12.90 3.59
C LEU A 120 -3.26 -13.24 4.75
N GLU A 121 -2.04 -13.65 4.40
CA GLU A 121 -0.88 -13.54 5.28
C GLU A 121 -0.02 -12.38 4.80
N ILE A 122 0.33 -11.46 5.70
CA ILE A 122 1.11 -10.27 5.38
C ILE A 122 2.40 -10.29 6.20
N ILE A 123 3.53 -10.11 5.55
CA ILE A 123 4.85 -9.99 6.20
C ILE A 123 5.34 -8.57 6.01
N VAL A 124 5.52 -7.83 7.10
CA VAL A 124 5.85 -6.41 7.06
C VAL A 124 7.32 -6.20 7.38
N GLY A 125 8.06 -5.51 6.50
CA GLY A 125 9.38 -4.94 6.77
C GLY A 125 9.29 -3.43 7.06
N GLY A 126 10.08 -2.97 8.02
CA GLY A 126 10.20 -1.54 8.33
C GLY A 126 10.26 -1.22 9.82
N ARG A 127 10.02 0.04 10.19
CA ARG A 127 10.14 0.46 11.60
C ARG A 127 8.97 -0.07 12.42
N THR A 128 9.24 -0.47 13.66
CA THR A 128 8.21 -0.96 14.59
C THR A 128 7.07 0.05 14.78
N GLU A 129 7.38 1.33 14.96
CA GLU A 129 6.37 2.40 15.12
C GLU A 129 5.46 2.52 13.88
N ASP A 130 6.02 2.38 12.68
CA ASP A 130 5.26 2.43 11.42
C ASP A 130 4.40 1.17 11.28
N TYR A 131 4.92 0.00 11.65
CA TYR A 131 4.17 -1.26 11.69
C TYR A 131 2.99 -1.20 12.65
N GLU A 132 3.20 -0.75 13.90
CA GLU A 132 2.15 -0.60 14.90
C GLU A 132 1.02 0.32 14.42
N ARG A 133 1.40 1.41 13.74
CA ARG A 133 0.45 2.33 13.11
C ARG A 133 -0.34 1.69 11.96
N ALA A 134 0.30 0.82 11.16
CA ALA A 134 -0.34 0.12 10.05
C ALA A 134 -1.22 -1.06 10.49
N LEU A 135 -0.93 -1.65 11.65
CA LEU A 135 -1.48 -2.93 12.07
C LEU A 135 -3.03 -3.00 12.04
N PRO A 136 -3.79 -1.99 12.52
CA PRO A 136 -5.25 -2.05 12.46
C PRO A 136 -5.81 -2.13 11.03
N ILE A 137 -5.14 -1.48 10.08
CA ILE A 137 -5.51 -1.53 8.66
C ILE A 137 -5.15 -2.89 8.05
N LEU A 138 -3.96 -3.41 8.34
CA LEU A 138 -3.50 -4.70 7.83
C LEU A 138 -4.36 -5.86 8.37
N GLN A 139 -4.80 -5.80 9.62
CA GLN A 139 -5.69 -6.79 10.24
C GLN A 139 -7.10 -6.81 9.62
N CYS A 140 -7.50 -5.76 8.90
CA CYS A 140 -8.74 -5.81 8.11
C CYS A 140 -8.60 -6.73 6.89
N LEU A 141 -7.38 -6.94 6.39
CA LEU A 141 -7.06 -7.62 5.14
C LEU A 141 -6.53 -9.05 5.34
N ALA A 142 -6.07 -9.36 6.54
CA ALA A 142 -5.31 -10.57 6.80
C ALA A 142 -5.76 -11.28 8.07
N HIS A 143 -5.65 -12.62 8.05
CA HIS A 143 -5.82 -13.43 9.25
C HIS A 143 -4.52 -13.51 10.06
N LYS A 144 -3.39 -13.19 9.42
CA LYS A 144 -2.06 -13.18 10.03
C LYS A 144 -1.23 -12.03 9.48
N VAL A 145 -0.66 -11.23 10.38
CA VAL A 145 0.27 -10.15 10.05
C VAL A 145 1.52 -10.34 10.93
N SER A 146 2.70 -10.43 10.32
CA SER A 146 3.98 -10.46 11.02
C SER A 146 4.80 -9.21 10.71
N HIS A 147 5.68 -8.81 11.65
CA HIS A 147 6.66 -7.74 11.46
C HIS A 147 8.06 -8.35 11.54
N GLU A 148 8.82 -8.19 10.47
CA GLU A 148 10.09 -8.86 10.28
C GLU A 148 11.12 -7.85 9.78
N GLY A 149 12.03 -7.48 10.67
CA GLY A 149 13.20 -6.67 10.33
C GLY A 149 12.92 -5.28 9.77
N ASP A 150 13.97 -4.71 9.19
CA ASP A 150 13.95 -3.38 8.57
C ASP A 150 13.35 -3.40 7.16
N ILE A 151 13.29 -2.23 6.52
CA ILE A 151 12.80 -2.07 5.15
C ILE A 151 13.45 -3.07 4.18
N GLY A 152 12.60 -3.78 3.45
CA GLY A 152 12.94 -4.81 2.47
C GLY A 152 12.97 -6.23 3.05
N ALA A 153 12.89 -6.41 4.37
CA ALA A 153 12.87 -7.75 4.96
C ALA A 153 11.56 -8.49 4.70
N GLY A 154 10.43 -7.79 4.59
CA GLY A 154 9.15 -8.39 4.17
C GLY A 154 9.24 -8.95 2.75
N GLN A 155 9.74 -8.14 1.80
CA GLN A 155 10.01 -8.60 0.43
C GLN A 155 10.96 -9.80 0.41
N SER A 156 12.07 -9.72 1.17
CA SER A 156 13.05 -10.80 1.24
C SER A 156 12.43 -12.13 1.70
N GLN A 157 11.53 -12.09 2.69
CA GLN A 157 10.91 -13.30 3.24
C GLN A 157 9.90 -13.92 2.29
N VAL A 158 9.03 -13.12 1.66
CA VAL A 158 8.07 -13.66 0.68
C VAL A 158 8.79 -14.24 -0.53
N LEU A 159 9.84 -13.59 -1.02
CA LEU A 159 10.67 -14.12 -2.13
C LEU A 159 11.37 -15.45 -1.75
N ALA A 160 11.78 -15.61 -0.49
CA ALA A 160 12.40 -16.84 -0.02
C ALA A 160 11.42 -18.03 0.02
N LEU A 161 10.11 -17.78 0.16
CA LEU A 161 9.07 -18.82 0.15
C LEU A 161 8.73 -19.32 -1.26
N GLN A 162 9.22 -18.64 -2.31
CA GLN A 162 8.93 -18.96 -3.71
C GLN A 162 10.04 -19.79 -4.40
N ASN A 163 11.15 -20.05 -3.69
CA ASN A 163 12.29 -20.84 -4.15
C ASN A 163 12.35 -22.20 -3.44
#